data_AF-A0A7Y8Y2H1-F1
#
_entry.id   AF-A0A7Y8Y2H1-F1
#
_cell.length_a   1.000
_cell.length_b   1.000
_cell.length_c   1.000
_cell.angle_alpha   90.00
_cell.angle_beta   90.00
_cell.angle_gamma   90.00
#
_symmetry.space_group_name_H-M   'P 1'
#
loop_
_entity.id
_entity.type
_entity.pdbx_description
1 polymer ?
#
loop_
_entity_poly.entity_id
_entity_poly.type
_entity_poly.pdbx_seq_one_letter_code
_entity_poly.pdbx_strand_id
1 'polypeptide(L)'
;MKVSLLGAIFLFNCSYGQDFKRVLFLSLDKDCIFQSFRSKTDTLHIESYTVRLSQNGKWEYKIGLDKDGMLMKQPTLIAPFAILSMNINYKNNRQDNPPIIVKSNQILNRLSCAEIINCTSDSQSIREILDYFDKVYLISDDKNLTELEAKEITYRFNPRM
;
A
#
# COMPACT_ATOMS: atom_id res chain seq x y z
N MET A 1 -59.38 11.09 -4.03
CA MET A 1 -58.42 10.21 -4.73
C MET A 1 -57.07 10.93 -4.73
N LYS A 2 -56.24 10.80 -3.69
CA LYS A 2 -55.28 9.71 -3.41
C LYS A 2 -54.39 9.33 -4.62
N VAL A 3 -53.19 9.93 -4.58
CA VAL A 3 -51.85 9.42 -4.92
C VAL A 3 -51.55 9.10 -6.39
N SER A 4 -50.56 9.80 -6.94
CA SER A 4 -49.35 9.17 -7.49
C SER A 4 -48.20 10.18 -7.57
N LEU A 5 -47.72 10.59 -6.39
CA LEU A 5 -46.40 11.18 -6.18
C LEU A 5 -45.33 10.08 -6.33
N LEU A 6 -45.29 9.42 -7.50
CA LEU A 6 -44.47 8.23 -7.77
C LEU A 6 -43.54 8.40 -8.98
N GLY A 7 -43.53 9.58 -9.62
CA GLY A 7 -42.69 9.87 -10.79
C GLY A 7 -41.26 10.35 -10.48
N ALA A 8 -40.87 10.48 -9.21
CA ALA A 8 -39.64 11.19 -8.82
C ALA A 8 -38.57 10.35 -8.09
N ILE A 9 -38.71 9.02 -7.98
CA ILE A 9 -37.78 8.18 -7.17
C ILE A 9 -36.93 7.20 -8.01
N PHE A 10 -37.01 7.23 -9.35
CA PHE A 10 -36.32 6.24 -10.19
C PHE A 10 -35.11 6.74 -11.00
N LEU A 11 -34.40 7.77 -10.52
CA LEU A 11 -33.11 8.19 -11.10
C LEU A 11 -31.92 8.12 -10.12
N PHE A 12 -32.05 7.48 -8.96
CA PHE A 12 -30.97 7.40 -7.97
C PHE A 12 -30.17 6.08 -7.95
N ASN A 13 -30.30 5.21 -8.96
CA ASN A 13 -29.77 3.84 -8.85
C ASN A 13 -28.74 3.39 -9.89
N CYS A 14 -28.08 4.28 -10.64
CA CYS A 14 -27.03 3.84 -11.59
C CYS A 14 -25.82 4.78 -11.70
N SER A 15 -25.24 5.23 -10.57
CA SER A 15 -23.92 5.87 -10.60
C SER A 15 -22.95 5.38 -9.51
N TYR A 16 -23.12 4.13 -9.05
CA TYR A 16 -22.16 3.45 -8.17
C TYR A 16 -21.14 2.59 -8.93
N GLY A 17 -20.89 2.90 -10.21
CA GLY A 17 -19.67 2.48 -10.89
C GLY A 17 -18.55 3.44 -10.53
N GLN A 18 -18.08 3.44 -9.28
CA GLN A 18 -16.80 4.07 -8.96
C GLN A 18 -15.75 3.48 -9.91
N ASP A 19 -15.03 4.33 -10.61
CA ASP A 19 -14.14 3.97 -11.71
C ASP A 19 -12.87 3.28 -11.17
N PHE A 20 -13.01 2.01 -10.74
CA PHE A 20 -11.91 1.18 -10.22
C PHE A 20 -10.78 0.98 -11.25
N LYS A 21 -10.98 1.39 -12.52
CA LYS A 21 -9.95 1.33 -13.57
C LYS A 21 -8.72 2.16 -13.22
N ARG A 22 -8.87 3.28 -12.51
CA ARG A 22 -7.75 4.17 -12.12
C ARG A 22 -7.37 4.03 -10.64
N VAL A 23 -7.72 2.90 -10.03
CA VAL A 23 -7.31 2.55 -8.67
C VAL A 23 -6.32 1.39 -8.72
N LEU A 24 -5.22 1.52 -7.99
CA LEU A 24 -4.20 0.48 -7.82
C LEU A 24 -4.19 -0.06 -6.39
N PHE A 25 -4.11 -1.37 -6.26
CA PHE A 25 -3.96 -2.06 -4.98
C PHE A 25 -2.57 -2.69 -4.87
N LEU A 26 -1.80 -2.28 -3.87
CA LEU A 26 -0.50 -2.87 -3.55
C LEU A 26 -0.69 -3.93 -2.47
N SER A 27 -0.16 -5.13 -2.68
CA SER A 27 0.02 -6.12 -1.62
C SER A 27 1.49 -6.31 -1.31
N LEU A 28 1.87 -5.94 -0.08
CA LEU A 28 3.25 -6.04 0.39
C LEU A 28 3.41 -7.29 1.24
N ASP A 29 4.43 -8.08 0.93
CA ASP A 29 4.88 -9.20 1.76
C ASP A 29 5.99 -8.78 2.72
N LYS A 30 6.37 -9.65 3.66
CA LYS A 30 7.45 -9.37 4.61
C LYS A 30 8.82 -9.32 3.94
N ASP A 31 8.97 -9.94 2.77
CA ASP A 31 10.26 -10.10 2.12
C ASP A 31 10.70 -8.82 1.42
N CYS A 32 9.76 -7.92 1.10
CA CYS A 32 10.06 -6.66 0.44
C CYS A 32 10.15 -5.43 1.36
N ILE A 33 9.71 -5.53 2.62
CA ILE A 33 9.72 -4.43 3.59
C ILE A 33 11.06 -4.39 4.32
N PHE A 34 11.83 -3.32 4.14
CA PHE A 34 13.09 -3.08 4.86
C PHE A 34 12.87 -2.60 6.29
N GLN A 35 11.95 -1.65 6.42
CA GLN A 35 11.69 -0.98 7.67
C GLN A 35 10.20 -0.70 7.72
N SER A 36 9.63 -0.87 8.91
CA SER A 36 8.26 -0.48 9.18
C SER A 36 8.20 0.31 10.46
N PHE A 37 7.40 1.37 10.46
CA PHE A 37 7.00 2.11 11.65
C PHE A 37 5.48 2.08 11.74
N ARG A 38 4.96 1.82 12.94
CA ARG A 38 3.53 1.85 13.21
C ARG A 38 3.28 2.55 14.53
N SER A 39 2.34 3.48 14.53
CA SER A 39 1.84 4.14 15.73
C SER A 39 0.32 4.22 15.66
N LYS A 40 -0.35 3.89 16.75
CA LYS A 40 -1.81 3.91 16.84
C LYS A 40 -2.24 4.45 18.21
N THR A 41 -3.06 5.50 18.17
CA THR A 41 -3.81 6.05 19.29
C THR A 41 -5.29 6.09 18.92
N ASP A 42 -6.15 6.55 19.83
CA ASP A 42 -7.59 6.68 19.59
C ASP A 42 -7.93 7.61 18.42
N THR A 43 -7.05 8.57 18.12
CA THR A 43 -7.29 9.62 17.12
C THR A 43 -6.32 9.58 15.95
N LEU A 44 -5.22 8.83 16.04
CA LEU A 44 -4.18 8.82 15.02
C LEU A 44 -3.69 7.41 14.77
N HIS A 45 -3.72 6.99 13.51
CA HIS A 45 -3.11 5.76 13.04
C HIS A 45 -2.15 6.09 11.91
N ILE A 46 -0.87 5.82 12.13
CA ILE A 46 0.19 5.97 11.14
C ILE A 46 0.84 4.61 10.90
N GLU A 47 1.02 4.26 9.63
CA GLU A 47 1.85 3.15 9.17
C GLU A 47 2.79 3.67 8.08
N SER A 48 4.09 3.42 8.23
CA SER A 48 5.11 3.77 7.24
C SER A 48 5.93 2.53 6.93
N TYR A 49 6.16 2.27 5.64
CA TYR A 49 6.91 1.12 5.14
C TYR A 49 7.96 1.59 4.14
N THR A 50 9.22 1.18 4.33
CA THR A 50 10.26 1.33 3.32
C THR A 50 10.33 0.02 2.54
N VAL A 51 9.92 0.05 1.27
CA VAL A 51 9.85 -1.10 0.37
C VAL A 51 11.04 -1.09 -0.58
N ARG A 52 11.62 -2.28 -0.80
CA ARG A 52 12.69 -2.49 -1.77
C ARG A 52 12.15 -2.57 -3.19
N LEU A 53 12.88 -1.98 -4.12
CA LEU A 53 12.53 -1.99 -5.55
C LEU A 53 13.61 -2.65 -6.41
N SER A 54 14.44 -3.53 -5.84
CA SER A 54 15.47 -4.24 -6.60
C SER A 54 15.84 -5.58 -5.95
N GLN A 55 16.14 -6.60 -6.77
CA GLN A 55 16.64 -7.89 -6.29
C GLN A 55 18.12 -7.86 -5.88
N ASN A 56 18.91 -6.93 -6.42
CA ASN A 56 20.37 -6.95 -6.29
C ASN A 56 20.83 -6.35 -4.95
N GLY A 57 21.01 -7.19 -3.94
CA GLY A 57 21.67 -6.87 -2.68
C GLY A 57 21.85 -8.10 -1.80
N LYS A 58 23.06 -8.33 -1.26
CA LYS A 58 23.26 -9.33 -0.19
C LYS A 58 22.94 -8.66 1.14
N TRP A 59 22.32 -9.41 2.06
CA TRP A 59 21.84 -8.88 3.34
C TRP A 59 22.50 -9.63 4.50
N GLU A 60 22.91 -8.87 5.50
CA GLU A 60 23.18 -9.38 6.84
C GLU A 60 22.11 -8.84 7.79
N TYR A 61 21.80 -9.57 8.85
CA TYR A 61 20.93 -9.06 9.91
C TYR A 61 21.77 -8.87 11.15
N LYS A 62 21.89 -7.61 11.60
CA LYS A 62 22.43 -7.34 12.93
C LYS A 62 21.33 -7.61 13.93
N ILE A 63 21.56 -8.62 14.76
CA ILE A 63 20.74 -8.93 15.91
C ILE A 63 21.35 -8.21 17.10
N GLY A 64 20.57 -7.36 17.76
CA GLY A 64 21.02 -6.58 18.90
C GLY A 64 19.89 -6.35 19.89
N LEU A 65 20.23 -5.67 20.99
CA LEU A 65 19.24 -5.14 21.92
C LEU A 65 19.15 -3.63 21.71
N ASP A 66 17.95 -3.06 21.70
CA ASP A 66 17.79 -1.62 21.77
C ASP A 66 18.15 -1.09 23.17
N LYS A 67 18.08 0.23 23.30
CA LYS A 67 18.34 0.96 24.56
C LYS A 67 17.42 0.54 25.71
N ASP A 68 16.30 -0.11 25.40
CA ASP A 68 15.29 -0.57 26.35
C ASP A 68 15.40 -2.10 26.59
N GLY A 69 16.42 -2.76 26.03
CA GLY A 69 16.70 -4.19 26.21
C GLY A 69 15.88 -5.11 25.30
N MET A 70 15.20 -4.57 24.28
CA MET A 70 14.37 -5.35 23.36
C MET A 70 15.16 -5.90 22.19
N LEU A 71 14.89 -7.15 21.82
CA LEU A 71 15.50 -7.80 20.66
C LEU A 71 15.14 -7.05 19.38
N MET A 72 16.14 -6.43 18.75
CA MET A 72 16.01 -5.82 17.43
C MET A 72 16.69 -6.67 16.36
N LYS A 73 15.99 -6.87 15.26
CA LYS A 73 16.59 -7.30 13.98
C LYS A 73 16.73 -6.08 13.09
N GLN A 74 17.96 -5.63 12.90
CA GLN A 74 18.25 -4.53 11.99
C GLN A 74 18.89 -5.10 10.71
N PRO A 75 18.19 -5.04 9.56
CA PRO A 75 18.80 -5.44 8.30
C PRO A 75 19.99 -4.49 8.02
N THR A 76 21.15 -5.09 7.81
CA THR A 76 22.38 -4.41 7.40
C THR A 76 22.66 -4.80 5.96
N LEU A 77 22.76 -3.80 5.10
CA LEU A 77 23.06 -4.01 3.70
C LEU A 77 24.52 -4.44 3.52
N ILE A 78 24.74 -5.51 2.74
CA ILE A 78 26.04 -5.87 2.19
C ILE A 78 25.95 -5.76 0.67
N ALA A 79 26.05 -4.55 0.11
CA ALA A 79 26.18 -4.42 -1.32
C ALA A 79 26.96 -3.17 -1.72
N PRO A 80 27.80 -3.25 -2.78
CA PRO A 80 28.46 -2.11 -3.41
C PRO A 80 27.55 -1.32 -4.38
N PHE A 81 26.24 -1.62 -4.43
CA PHE A 81 25.29 -1.02 -5.37
C PHE A 81 24.14 -0.36 -4.63
N ALA A 82 23.77 0.83 -5.10
CA ALA A 82 22.79 1.66 -4.42
C ALA A 82 21.37 1.12 -4.60
N ILE A 83 20.62 1.02 -3.50
CA ILE A 83 19.30 0.41 -3.49
C ILE A 83 18.23 1.45 -3.81
N LEU A 84 17.39 1.14 -4.78
CA LEU A 84 16.16 1.88 -5.01
C LEU A 84 15.12 1.44 -3.97
N SER A 85 14.60 2.40 -3.21
CA SER A 85 13.54 2.14 -2.22
C SER A 85 12.40 3.14 -2.37
N MET A 86 11.22 2.73 -1.90
CA MET A 86 10.02 3.55 -1.85
C MET A 86 9.47 3.55 -0.43
N ASN A 87 9.21 4.73 0.10
CA ASN A 87 8.47 4.91 1.34
C ASN A 87 6.98 4.97 1.05
N ILE A 88 6.21 4.04 1.58
CA ILE A 88 4.75 4.02 1.59
C ILE A 88 4.27 4.52 2.95
N ASN A 89 3.30 5.43 2.96
CA ASN A 89 2.76 6.01 4.19
C ASN A 89 1.23 5.98 4.15
N TYR A 90 0.65 5.37 5.18
CA TYR A 90 -0.75 5.50 5.54
C TYR A 90 -0.87 6.37 6.79
N LYS A 91 -1.81 7.33 6.75
CA LYS A 91 -2.15 8.18 7.88
C LYS A 91 -3.65 8.35 7.91
N ASN A 92 -4.26 7.97 9.04
CA ASN A 92 -5.63 8.28 9.38
C ASN A 92 -5.64 9.08 10.68
N ASN A 93 -5.99 10.36 10.55
CA ASN A 93 -6.17 11.26 11.67
C ASN A 93 -7.67 11.51 11.80
N ARG A 94 -8.26 11.24 12.97
CA ARG A 94 -9.67 11.52 13.28
C ARG A 94 -10.68 11.03 12.23
N GLN A 95 -10.41 9.90 11.57
CA GLN A 95 -11.24 9.34 10.49
C GLN A 95 -11.25 10.13 9.17
N ASP A 96 -10.25 10.98 8.93
CA ASP A 96 -10.10 11.72 7.66
C ASP A 96 -9.69 10.80 6.49
N ASN A 97 -9.12 9.63 6.78
CA ASN A 97 -8.72 8.63 5.78
C ASN A 97 -8.96 7.21 6.32
N PRO A 98 -10.22 6.81 6.54
CA PRO A 98 -10.54 5.50 7.09
C PRO A 98 -10.20 4.41 6.07
N PRO A 99 -9.78 3.21 6.52
CA PRO A 99 -9.70 2.07 5.63
C PRO A 99 -11.06 1.74 5.05
N ILE A 100 -11.09 1.34 3.78
CA ILE A 100 -12.30 0.89 3.09
C ILE A 100 -12.29 -0.63 2.97
N ILE A 101 -13.47 -1.25 2.92
CA ILE A 101 -13.59 -2.68 2.63
C ILE A 101 -13.84 -2.85 1.14
N VAL A 102 -13.00 -3.65 0.48
CA VAL A 102 -13.08 -3.95 -0.95
C VAL A 102 -13.23 -5.44 -1.12
N LYS A 103 -14.14 -5.88 -2.00
CA LYS A 103 -14.26 -7.30 -2.33
C LYS A 103 -13.16 -7.70 -3.31
N SER A 104 -12.59 -8.88 -3.12
CA SER A 104 -11.47 -9.35 -3.95
C SER A 104 -11.79 -9.40 -5.45
N ASN A 105 -13.07 -9.61 -5.82
CA ASN A 105 -13.52 -9.59 -7.21
C ASN A 105 -13.71 -8.18 -7.82
N GLN A 106 -13.63 -7.12 -7.02
CA GLN A 106 -13.67 -5.72 -7.46
C GLN A 106 -12.27 -5.14 -7.73
N ILE A 107 -11.22 -5.84 -7.31
CA ILE A 107 -9.83 -5.43 -7.50
C ILE A 107 -9.42 -5.76 -8.94
N LEU A 108 -9.33 -4.73 -9.78
CA LEU A 108 -8.91 -4.86 -11.18
C LEU A 108 -7.40 -4.76 -11.36
N ASN A 109 -6.76 -3.80 -10.67
CA ASN A 109 -5.32 -3.57 -10.76
C ASN A 109 -4.68 -3.90 -9.42
N ARG A 110 -3.95 -5.01 -9.36
CA ARG A 110 -3.16 -5.40 -8.18
C ARG A 110 -1.70 -5.55 -8.57
N LEU A 111 -0.81 -5.05 -7.73
CA LEU A 111 0.61 -5.33 -7.79
C LEU A 111 1.06 -5.95 -6.47
N SER A 112 1.63 -7.15 -6.57
CA SER A 112 2.31 -7.83 -5.48
C SER A 112 3.74 -7.33 -5.33
N CYS A 113 4.33 -7.59 -4.16
CA CYS A 113 5.72 -7.19 -3.92
C CYS A 113 6.72 -7.84 -4.87
N ALA A 114 6.50 -9.09 -5.26
CA ALA A 114 7.31 -9.76 -6.27
C ALA A 114 7.26 -9.03 -7.62
N GLU A 115 6.07 -8.59 -8.06
CA GLU A 115 5.91 -7.84 -9.31
C GLU A 115 6.60 -6.47 -9.23
N ILE A 116 6.47 -5.76 -8.10
CA ILE A 116 7.15 -4.48 -7.87
C ILE A 116 8.68 -4.63 -7.94
N ILE A 117 9.23 -5.68 -7.31
CA ILE A 117 10.67 -5.95 -7.30
C ILE A 117 11.19 -6.41 -8.67
N ASN A 118 10.37 -7.15 -9.42
CA ASN A 118 10.76 -7.72 -10.71
C ASN A 118 10.50 -6.77 -11.89
N CYS A 119 9.62 -5.78 -11.73
CA CYS A 119 9.32 -4.77 -12.75
C CYS A 119 10.54 -3.90 -13.08
N THR A 120 11.53 -3.84 -12.20
CA THR A 120 12.69 -2.97 -12.33
C THR A 120 13.87 -3.66 -13.01
N SER A 121 13.91 -3.51 -14.34
CA SER A 121 15.17 -3.25 -15.03
C SER A 121 15.56 -1.76 -14.91
N ASP A 122 14.59 -0.84 -14.76
CA ASP A 122 14.81 0.59 -14.53
C ASP A 122 13.77 1.20 -13.58
N SER A 123 14.22 2.11 -12.70
CA SER A 123 13.43 2.79 -11.68
C SER A 123 12.30 3.68 -12.20
N GLN A 124 12.36 4.07 -13.48
CA GLN A 124 11.36 4.93 -14.12
C GLN A 124 10.03 4.20 -14.30
N SER A 125 10.05 2.92 -14.68
CA SER A 125 8.84 2.17 -15.03
C SER A 125 7.87 2.00 -13.87
N ILE A 126 8.35 1.68 -12.67
CA ILE A 126 7.47 1.53 -11.50
C ILE A 126 6.89 2.88 -11.05
N ARG A 127 7.66 3.96 -11.17
CA ARG A 127 7.17 5.31 -10.87
C ARG A 127 6.07 5.71 -11.84
N GLU A 128 6.29 5.51 -13.14
CA GLU A 128 5.31 5.80 -14.19
C GLU A 128 4.01 5.00 -14.00
N ILE A 129 4.12 3.72 -13.61
CA ILE A 129 2.94 2.91 -13.28
C ILE A 129 2.19 3.52 -12.11
N LEU A 130 2.85 3.87 -11.00
CA LEU A 130 2.20 4.44 -9.83
C LEU A 130 1.58 5.83 -10.13
N ASP A 131 2.25 6.65 -10.92
CA ASP A 131 1.81 8.00 -11.29
C ASP A 131 0.60 7.98 -12.27
N TYR A 132 0.37 6.86 -12.98
CA TYR A 132 -0.79 6.69 -13.86
C TYR A 132 -2.12 6.57 -13.10
N PHE A 133 -2.10 5.98 -11.91
CA PHE A 133 -3.28 5.74 -11.08
C PHE A 133 -3.63 6.94 -10.20
N ASP A 134 -4.91 7.26 -10.11
CA ASP A 134 -5.39 8.39 -9.30
C ASP A 134 -5.30 8.09 -7.80
N LYS A 135 -5.47 6.80 -7.45
CA LYS A 135 -5.45 6.33 -6.07
C LYS A 135 -4.67 5.05 -5.94
N VAL A 136 -3.90 4.96 -4.86
CA VAL A 136 -3.15 3.76 -4.51
C VAL A 136 -3.55 3.33 -3.10
N TYR A 137 -3.95 2.07 -2.96
CA TYR A 137 -4.33 1.47 -1.69
C TYR A 137 -3.33 0.38 -1.31
N LEU A 138 -3.05 0.28 -0.01
CA LEU A 138 -2.36 -0.86 0.57
C LEU A 138 -3.39 -1.86 1.09
N ILE A 139 -3.25 -3.12 0.68
CA ILE A 139 -4.07 -4.25 1.12
C ILE A 139 -3.21 -5.36 1.73
N SER A 140 -3.83 -6.24 2.52
CA SER A 140 -3.20 -7.49 2.95
C SER A 140 -2.87 -8.37 1.75
N ASP A 141 -1.77 -9.11 1.80
CA ASP A 141 -1.41 -10.07 0.77
C ASP A 141 -2.21 -11.39 0.85
N ASP A 142 -3.10 -11.53 1.83
CA ASP A 142 -3.91 -12.73 1.98
C ASP A 142 -4.92 -12.91 0.84
N LYS A 143 -4.61 -13.85 -0.06
CA LYS A 143 -5.43 -14.19 -1.24
C LYS A 143 -6.69 -14.99 -0.89
N ASN A 144 -6.82 -15.49 0.33
CA ASN A 144 -7.98 -16.28 0.75
C ASN A 144 -9.13 -15.43 1.28
N LEU A 145 -8.91 -14.14 1.49
CA LEU A 145 -9.94 -13.22 1.95
C LEU A 145 -10.86 -12.82 0.80
N THR A 146 -12.17 -12.95 1.01
CA THR A 146 -13.20 -12.46 0.09
C THR A 146 -13.36 -10.95 0.18
N GLU A 147 -13.02 -10.36 1.33
CA GLU A 147 -13.07 -8.94 1.63
C GLU A 147 -11.75 -8.50 2.24
N LEU A 148 -11.21 -7.39 1.74
CA LEU A 148 -9.91 -6.85 2.10
C LEU A 148 -10.06 -5.44 2.64
N GLU A 149 -9.38 -5.16 3.75
CA GLU A 149 -9.20 -3.80 4.24
C GLU A 149 -8.14 -3.10 3.36
N ALA A 150 -8.54 -2.01 2.70
CA ALA A 150 -7.72 -1.23 1.81
C ALA A 150 -7.49 0.17 2.40
N LYS A 151 -6.22 0.54 2.56
CA LYS A 151 -5.78 1.81 3.16
C LYS A 151 -5.23 2.72 2.08
N GLU A 152 -5.81 3.90 1.87
CA GLU A 152 -5.30 4.85 0.89
C GLU A 152 -3.93 5.37 1.35
N ILE A 153 -2.91 5.21 0.51
CA ILE A 153 -1.52 5.52 0.84
C ILE A 153 -0.98 6.67 0.00
N THR A 154 0.05 7.31 0.54
CA THR A 154 0.98 8.15 -0.22
C THR A 154 2.31 7.43 -0.35
N TYR A 155 3.07 7.72 -1.40
CA TYR A 155 4.38 7.12 -1.62
C TYR A 155 5.43 8.15 -2.01
N ARG A 156 6.69 7.84 -1.71
CA ARG A 156 7.86 8.63 -2.10
C ARG A 156 9.03 7.71 -2.42
N PHE A 157 9.61 7.88 -3.61
CA PHE A 157 10.86 7.21 -3.97
C PHE A 157 12.04 7.89 -3.28
N ASN A 158 12.89 7.11 -2.65
CA ASN A 158 14.14 7.61 -2.11
C ASN A 158 15.22 7.54 -3.20
N PRO A 159 16.10 8.56 -3.29
CA PRO A 159 17.28 8.45 -4.11
C PRO A 159 18.12 7.25 -3.66
N ARG A 160 18.77 6.62 -4.63
CA ARG A 160 19.70 5.48 -4.49
C ARG A 160 20.57 5.65 -3.22
N MET A 161 20.32 4.81 -2.19
CA MET A 161 21.11 4.73 -0.95
C MET A 161 22.26 3.76 -1.09
#